data_AF-I2K661-F1
#
_entry.id   AF-I2K661-F1
#
_cell.length_a   1.000
_cell.length_b   1.000
_cell.length_c   1.000
_cell.angle_alpha   90.00
_cell.angle_beta   90.00
_cell.angle_gamma   90.00
#
_symmetry.space_group_name_H-M   'P 1'
#
loop_
_entity.id
_entity.type
_entity.pdbx_description
1 polymer ?
#
loop_
_entity_poly.entity_id
_entity_poly.type
_entity_poly.pdbx_seq_one_letter_code
_entity_poly.pdbx_strand_id
1 'polypeptide(L)'
;MTKEINPDLQKIIRVLKNSGNTIEDISNSQLSDIAGLNRKYIQRNKLSIQAYYDTAAKATKSDYTFFSNRNIDVYMNIAFNKKDKFIYRDTLGAVVGYLLKWEYNLLAHIQKNTKVIEIGKAVTELICLIESKKDTSKGTPIHSQSKSVKTLFKSNKLKFIDELFIRTNGYYAGYTSKKWKLTNLSTKVIEQAIDILLDRIHLVHIQCPTNCATYSSICSPLHGTPIDLSIVKTLNLSSILHILNMSVGYNPSTNELLVSMEHTSTTDETLGRNYNLFCRLRSYERLKFGYINYDISAALQTICLQLIGASKSDYPILTSYSTDKAFKTSLRSSIACDSNIPIDEVKAKLTAFANGGISGKDKHPMYMTFQEESDRLRREVIAYTAKHNPLLLEKAKKQSKRTLSEDIDWFDLSPEYSHYVARNKASVFFFVWTYYERVIRKAMLKCFPDGIEVHDAVYSKERIDTKIIEQKVFENTGFNVQISTD
;
A
#
# COMPACT_ATOMS: atom_id res chain seq x y z
N MET A 1 -35.98 -18.22 -45.30
CA MET A 1 -34.72 -17.47 -45.47
C MET A 1 -34.11 -17.23 -44.10
N THR A 2 -33.02 -17.92 -43.77
CA THR A 2 -32.24 -17.64 -42.56
C THR A 2 -31.60 -16.26 -42.72
N LYS A 3 -32.02 -15.29 -41.89
CA LYS A 3 -31.33 -14.00 -41.84
C LYS A 3 -29.87 -14.22 -41.46
N GLU A 4 -28.98 -13.65 -42.25
CA GLU A 4 -27.54 -13.68 -41.96
C GLU A 4 -27.28 -13.01 -40.60
N ILE A 5 -26.54 -13.71 -39.75
CA ILE A 5 -26.21 -13.23 -38.41
C ILE A 5 -25.11 -12.20 -38.52
N ASN A 6 -25.18 -11.15 -37.70
CA ASN A 6 -24.13 -10.14 -37.61
C ASN A 6 -22.72 -10.78 -37.46
N PRO A 7 -21.72 -10.36 -38.25
CA PRO A 7 -20.39 -10.97 -38.25
C PRO A 7 -19.69 -10.99 -36.88
N ASP A 8 -19.84 -9.94 -36.07
CA ASP A 8 -19.22 -9.88 -34.75
C ASP A 8 -19.89 -10.84 -33.77
N LEU A 9 -21.21 -11.00 -33.85
CA LEU A 9 -21.93 -12.02 -33.11
C LEU A 9 -21.52 -13.44 -33.54
N GLN A 10 -21.23 -13.66 -34.82
CA GLN A 10 -20.69 -14.94 -35.29
C GLN A 10 -19.33 -15.25 -34.65
N LYS A 11 -18.40 -14.26 -34.57
CA LYS A 11 -17.10 -14.42 -33.89
C LYS A 11 -17.28 -14.87 -32.43
N ILE A 12 -18.19 -14.21 -31.72
CA ILE A 12 -18.51 -14.53 -30.33
C ILE A 12 -19.07 -15.96 -30.19
N ILE A 13 -20.04 -16.32 -31.03
CA ILE A 13 -20.65 -17.66 -31.01
C ILE A 13 -19.60 -18.75 -31.24
N ARG A 14 -18.68 -18.57 -32.19
CA ARG A 14 -17.57 -19.51 -32.42
C ARG A 14 -16.73 -19.70 -31.15
N VAL A 15 -16.32 -18.61 -30.49
CA VAL A 15 -15.52 -18.68 -29.25
C VAL A 15 -16.28 -19.42 -28.15
N LEU A 16 -17.56 -19.09 -27.93
CA LEU A 16 -18.38 -19.74 -26.90
C LEU A 16 -18.48 -21.25 -27.10
N LYS A 17 -18.80 -21.67 -28.33
CA LYS A 17 -18.88 -23.09 -28.71
C LYS A 17 -17.57 -23.81 -28.45
N ASN A 18 -16.45 -23.24 -28.91
CA ASN A 18 -15.14 -23.87 -28.78
C ASN A 18 -14.58 -23.83 -27.36
N SER A 19 -15.07 -22.94 -26.50
CA SER A 19 -14.77 -22.90 -25.07
C SER A 19 -15.72 -23.75 -24.22
N GLY A 20 -16.59 -24.56 -24.84
CA GLY A 20 -17.52 -25.46 -24.15
C GLY A 20 -18.69 -24.75 -23.43
N ASN A 21 -18.94 -23.48 -23.73
CA ASN A 21 -20.09 -22.74 -23.21
C ASN A 21 -21.25 -22.83 -24.19
N THR A 22 -22.46 -23.07 -23.69
CA THR A 22 -23.66 -23.00 -24.52
C THR A 22 -24.13 -21.55 -24.64
N ILE A 23 -24.90 -21.22 -25.68
CA ILE A 23 -25.54 -19.89 -25.76
C ILE A 23 -26.53 -19.69 -24.60
N GLU A 24 -27.12 -20.77 -24.09
CA GLU A 24 -28.10 -20.75 -23.01
C GLU A 24 -27.47 -20.35 -21.66
N ASP A 25 -26.17 -20.60 -21.49
CA ASP A 25 -25.40 -20.18 -20.31
C ASP A 25 -25.22 -18.65 -20.24
N ILE A 26 -25.50 -17.94 -21.34
CA ILE A 26 -25.27 -16.51 -21.48
C ILE A 26 -26.60 -15.79 -21.66
N SER A 27 -26.85 -14.81 -20.79
CA SER A 27 -28.06 -14.00 -20.92
C SER A 27 -28.05 -13.18 -22.22
N ASN A 28 -29.23 -12.96 -22.80
CA ASN A 28 -29.37 -12.10 -23.99
C ASN A 28 -28.77 -10.70 -23.80
N SER A 29 -28.75 -10.18 -22.56
CA SER A 29 -28.10 -8.90 -22.25
C SER A 29 -26.58 -9.00 -22.40
N GLN A 30 -25.96 -10.03 -21.83
CA GLN A 30 -24.52 -10.21 -21.95
C GLN A 30 -24.10 -10.43 -23.40
N LEU A 31 -24.85 -11.26 -24.12
CA LEU A 31 -24.57 -11.51 -25.54
C LEU A 31 -24.73 -10.22 -26.37
N SER A 32 -25.71 -9.38 -26.05
CA SER A 32 -25.87 -8.08 -26.71
C SER A 32 -24.73 -7.11 -26.39
N ASP A 33 -24.32 -7.06 -25.12
CA ASP A 33 -23.26 -6.16 -24.65
C ASP A 33 -21.90 -6.51 -25.28
N ILE A 34 -21.53 -7.80 -25.29
CA ILE A 34 -20.27 -8.27 -25.88
C ILE A 34 -20.28 -8.06 -27.41
N ALA A 35 -21.42 -8.29 -28.06
CA ALA A 35 -21.55 -8.10 -29.51
C ALA A 35 -21.67 -6.62 -29.93
N GLY A 36 -21.90 -5.69 -28.98
CA GLY A 36 -22.23 -4.30 -29.32
C GLY A 36 -23.55 -4.16 -30.08
N LEU A 37 -24.50 -5.07 -29.83
CA LEU A 37 -25.80 -5.11 -30.51
C LEU A 37 -26.93 -4.74 -29.56
N ASN A 38 -28.09 -4.39 -30.12
CA ASN A 38 -29.29 -4.17 -29.31
C ASN A 38 -29.82 -5.51 -28.76
N ARG A 39 -30.22 -5.56 -27.49
CA ARG A 39 -30.84 -6.76 -26.88
C ARG A 39 -32.04 -7.30 -27.67
N LYS A 40 -32.84 -6.42 -28.30
CA LYS A 40 -33.96 -6.82 -29.19
C LYS A 40 -33.47 -7.57 -30.43
N TYR A 41 -32.28 -7.27 -30.94
CA TYR A 41 -31.68 -8.03 -32.04
C TYR A 41 -31.42 -9.47 -31.63
N ILE A 42 -30.79 -9.69 -30.46
CA ILE A 42 -30.54 -11.04 -29.93
C ILE A 42 -31.84 -11.81 -29.76
N GLN A 43 -32.86 -11.18 -29.16
CA GLN A 43 -34.15 -11.81 -28.92
C GLN A 43 -34.88 -12.20 -30.22
N ARG A 44 -34.88 -11.32 -31.23
CA ARG A 44 -35.54 -11.57 -32.53
C ARG A 44 -34.84 -12.64 -33.35
N ASN A 45 -33.53 -12.83 -33.17
CA ASN A 45 -32.73 -13.78 -33.95
C ASN A 45 -32.34 -15.04 -33.16
N LYS A 46 -33.01 -15.35 -32.03
CA LYS A 46 -32.64 -16.47 -31.15
C LYS A 46 -32.51 -17.82 -31.89
N LEU A 47 -33.46 -18.13 -32.78
CA LEU A 47 -33.43 -19.38 -33.56
C LEU A 47 -32.27 -19.41 -34.56
N SER A 48 -32.02 -18.31 -35.27
CA SER A 48 -30.86 -18.20 -36.17
C SER A 48 -29.55 -18.36 -35.41
N ILE A 49 -29.43 -17.70 -34.24
CA ILE A 49 -28.27 -17.78 -33.36
C ILE A 49 -27.99 -19.22 -32.93
N GLN A 50 -29.04 -19.97 -32.53
CA GLN A 50 -28.89 -21.38 -32.19
C GLN A 50 -28.45 -22.22 -33.40
N ALA A 51 -29.14 -22.07 -34.55
CA ALA A 51 -28.80 -22.80 -35.76
C ALA A 51 -27.36 -22.53 -36.24
N TYR A 52 -26.88 -21.29 -36.09
CA TYR A 52 -25.49 -20.97 -36.36
C TYR A 52 -24.53 -21.58 -35.34
N TYR A 53 -24.85 -21.57 -34.05
CA TYR A 53 -24.00 -22.23 -33.05
C TYR A 53 -23.81 -23.72 -33.35
N ASP A 54 -24.87 -24.43 -33.72
CA ASP A 54 -24.79 -25.86 -34.03
C ASP A 54 -23.83 -26.13 -35.20
N THR A 55 -23.81 -25.23 -36.18
CA THR A 55 -23.01 -25.33 -37.42
C THR A 55 -21.71 -24.52 -37.41
N ALA A 56 -21.46 -23.73 -36.36
CA ALA A 56 -20.34 -22.78 -36.30
C ALA A 56 -19.00 -23.51 -36.43
N ALA A 57 -18.14 -22.98 -37.31
CA ALA A 57 -16.77 -23.43 -37.50
C ALA A 57 -15.91 -23.17 -36.25
N LYS A 58 -14.71 -23.77 -36.23
CA LYS A 58 -13.74 -23.56 -35.15
C LYS A 58 -13.34 -22.07 -35.05
N ALA A 59 -13.33 -21.54 -33.84
CA ALA A 59 -12.87 -20.19 -33.55
C ALA A 59 -11.41 -19.99 -33.97
N THR A 60 -11.16 -18.88 -34.66
CA THR A 60 -9.82 -18.44 -35.05
C THR A 60 -9.16 -17.65 -33.92
N LYS A 61 -7.84 -17.44 -33.99
CA LYS A 61 -7.11 -16.55 -33.06
C LYS A 61 -7.72 -15.14 -33.04
N SER A 62 -8.12 -14.62 -34.19
CA SER A 62 -8.78 -13.32 -34.30
C SER A 62 -10.14 -13.29 -33.59
N ASP A 63 -10.89 -14.39 -33.59
CA ASP A 63 -12.17 -14.49 -32.88
C ASP A 63 -11.94 -14.40 -31.37
N TYR A 64 -10.96 -15.14 -30.84
CA TYR A 64 -10.58 -15.09 -29.43
C TYR A 64 -10.13 -13.69 -28.99
N THR A 65 -9.25 -13.04 -29.78
CA THR A 65 -8.82 -11.66 -29.50
C THR A 65 -9.99 -10.68 -29.51
N PHE A 66 -10.89 -10.79 -30.48
CA PHE A 66 -12.09 -9.95 -30.55
C PHE A 66 -13.00 -10.15 -29.34
N PHE A 67 -13.31 -11.42 -29.00
CA PHE A 67 -14.15 -11.76 -27.86
C PHE A 67 -13.54 -11.25 -26.54
N SER A 68 -12.26 -11.53 -26.30
CA SER A 68 -11.55 -11.13 -25.08
C SER A 68 -11.58 -9.61 -24.92
N ASN A 69 -11.22 -8.86 -25.96
CA ASN A 69 -11.21 -7.40 -25.91
C ASN A 69 -12.60 -6.82 -25.60
N ARG A 70 -13.63 -7.27 -26.32
CA ARG A 70 -15.01 -6.82 -26.09
C ARG A 70 -15.52 -7.16 -24.69
N ASN A 71 -15.23 -8.37 -24.23
CA ASN A 71 -15.74 -8.84 -22.94
C ASN A 71 -15.03 -8.12 -21.78
N ILE A 72 -13.72 -7.86 -21.89
CA ILE A 72 -12.99 -6.99 -20.94
C ILE A 72 -13.62 -5.59 -20.90
N ASP A 73 -13.90 -4.98 -22.06
CA ASP A 73 -14.54 -3.67 -22.13
C ASP A 73 -15.91 -3.64 -21.45
N VAL A 74 -16.73 -4.67 -21.64
CA VAL A 74 -18.02 -4.81 -20.94
C VAL A 74 -17.82 -4.85 -19.42
N TYR A 75 -16.87 -5.65 -18.94
CA TYR A 75 -16.58 -5.76 -17.50
C TYR A 75 -16.08 -4.44 -16.90
N MET A 76 -15.15 -3.76 -17.58
CA MET A 76 -14.64 -2.46 -17.16
C MET A 76 -15.74 -1.40 -17.15
N ASN A 77 -16.58 -1.33 -18.19
CA ASN A 77 -17.70 -0.39 -18.27
C ASN A 77 -18.74 -0.59 -17.15
N ILE A 78 -19.02 -1.84 -16.76
CA ILE A 78 -19.89 -2.11 -15.60
C ILE A 78 -19.26 -1.58 -14.30
N ALA A 79 -17.92 -1.63 -14.18
CA ALA A 79 -17.21 -1.09 -13.02
C ALA A 79 -17.22 0.45 -13.00
N PHE A 80 -17.03 1.10 -14.16
CA PHE A 80 -16.98 2.56 -14.29
C PHE A 80 -18.29 3.27 -13.93
N ASN A 81 -19.44 2.63 -14.18
CA ASN A 81 -20.76 3.21 -13.90
C ASN A 81 -21.02 3.50 -12.40
N LYS A 82 -20.09 3.14 -11.52
CA LYS A 82 -20.09 3.52 -10.11
C LYS A 82 -19.12 4.69 -9.96
N LYS A 83 -19.63 5.91 -9.85
CA LYS A 83 -18.84 7.11 -9.50
C LYS A 83 -18.26 6.93 -8.09
N ASP A 84 -17.15 6.19 -7.98
CA ASP A 84 -16.53 5.79 -6.73
C ASP A 84 -15.05 6.22 -6.71
N LYS A 85 -14.57 6.65 -5.55
CA LYS A 85 -13.17 6.98 -5.26
C LYS A 85 -12.21 5.80 -5.42
N PHE A 86 -12.73 4.61 -5.74
CA PHE A 86 -11.97 3.37 -5.90
C PHE A 86 -12.00 2.84 -7.34
N ILE A 87 -12.20 3.71 -8.34
CA ILE A 87 -12.35 3.33 -9.74
C ILE A 87 -11.27 2.35 -10.22
N TYR A 88 -9.98 2.62 -9.97
CA TYR A 88 -8.89 1.71 -10.39
C TYR A 88 -8.97 0.33 -9.75
N ARG A 89 -9.25 0.27 -8.45
CA ARG A 89 -9.40 -1.00 -7.73
C ARG A 89 -10.63 -1.76 -8.23
N ASP A 90 -11.70 -1.03 -8.51
CA ASP A 90 -12.96 -1.59 -8.99
C ASP A 90 -12.84 -2.16 -10.40
N THR A 91 -12.16 -1.44 -11.28
CA THR A 91 -11.84 -1.87 -12.64
C THR A 91 -10.87 -3.05 -12.63
N LEU A 92 -9.84 -3.02 -11.79
CA LEU A 92 -8.95 -4.17 -11.62
C LEU A 92 -9.72 -5.40 -11.15
N GLY A 93 -10.61 -5.24 -10.16
CA GLY A 93 -11.47 -6.33 -9.70
C GLY A 93 -12.40 -6.86 -10.78
N ALA A 94 -12.85 -6.01 -11.71
CA ALA A 94 -13.62 -6.44 -12.88
C ALA A 94 -12.77 -7.26 -13.85
N VAL A 95 -11.54 -6.84 -14.13
CA VAL A 95 -10.58 -7.60 -14.96
C VAL A 95 -10.23 -8.94 -14.32
N VAL A 96 -9.95 -8.96 -13.02
CA VAL A 96 -9.74 -10.22 -12.26
C VAL A 96 -10.98 -11.12 -12.38
N GLY A 97 -12.18 -10.58 -12.22
CA GLY A 97 -13.42 -11.34 -12.41
C GLY A 97 -13.55 -11.94 -13.82
N TYR A 98 -13.23 -11.15 -14.86
CA TYR A 98 -13.19 -11.62 -16.25
C TYR A 98 -12.22 -12.81 -16.40
N LEU A 99 -10.97 -12.66 -15.95
CA LEU A 99 -9.94 -13.70 -16.05
C LEU A 99 -10.39 -14.98 -15.34
N LEU A 100 -10.88 -14.86 -14.11
CA LEU A 100 -11.34 -16.00 -13.32
C LEU A 100 -12.52 -16.73 -13.96
N LYS A 101 -13.39 -16.02 -14.70
CA LYS A 101 -14.51 -16.67 -15.39
C LYS A 101 -14.11 -17.27 -16.73
N TRP A 102 -13.43 -16.51 -17.58
CA TRP A 102 -13.28 -16.84 -18.99
C TRP A 102 -11.94 -17.47 -19.36
N GLU A 103 -10.85 -17.07 -18.70
CA GLU A 103 -9.51 -17.61 -18.98
C GLU A 103 -9.18 -18.81 -18.10
N TYR A 104 -9.53 -18.74 -16.81
CA TYR A 104 -9.20 -19.77 -15.83
C TYR A 104 -10.39 -20.68 -15.48
N ASN A 105 -11.59 -20.38 -15.99
CA ASN A 105 -12.81 -21.19 -15.81
C ASN A 105 -13.23 -21.46 -14.34
N LEU A 106 -12.70 -20.69 -13.38
CA LEU A 106 -12.96 -20.83 -11.94
C LEU A 106 -14.34 -20.33 -11.52
N LEU A 107 -14.91 -19.39 -12.30
CA LEU A 107 -16.22 -18.78 -12.04
C LEU A 107 -17.24 -19.09 -13.16
N ALA A 108 -17.03 -20.16 -13.93
CA ALA A 108 -17.89 -20.54 -15.05
C ALA A 108 -19.38 -20.63 -14.69
N HIS A 109 -19.67 -21.21 -13.53
CA HIS A 109 -21.01 -21.40 -12.99
C HIS A 109 -21.74 -20.09 -12.62
N ILE A 110 -21.04 -18.95 -12.59
CA ILE A 110 -21.63 -17.66 -12.21
C ILE A 110 -22.12 -16.94 -13.45
N GLN A 111 -23.44 -16.94 -13.63
CA GLN A 111 -24.08 -16.34 -14.80
C GLN A 111 -23.97 -14.81 -14.78
N LYS A 112 -24.28 -14.12 -13.66
CA LYS A 112 -24.36 -12.65 -13.61
C LYS A 112 -22.97 -11.98 -13.57
N ASN A 113 -22.64 -11.17 -14.59
CA ASN A 113 -21.37 -10.40 -14.64
C ASN A 113 -21.14 -9.54 -13.39
N THR A 114 -22.19 -8.89 -12.86
CA THR A 114 -22.07 -8.06 -11.64
C THR A 114 -21.58 -8.87 -10.43
N LYS A 115 -21.97 -10.15 -10.34
CA LYS A 115 -21.51 -11.04 -9.28
C LYS A 115 -20.07 -11.49 -9.50
N VAL A 116 -19.69 -11.76 -10.75
CA VAL A 116 -18.31 -12.08 -11.13
C VAL A 116 -17.38 -10.93 -10.77
N ILE A 117 -17.77 -9.69 -11.09
CA ILE A 117 -17.03 -8.47 -10.73
C ILE A 117 -16.92 -8.31 -9.21
N GLU A 118 -18.01 -8.54 -8.46
CA GLU A 118 -17.98 -8.49 -6.99
C GLU A 118 -16.97 -9.48 -6.39
N ILE A 119 -16.89 -10.69 -6.95
CA ILE A 119 -15.93 -11.71 -6.53
C ILE A 119 -14.51 -11.31 -6.90
N GLY A 120 -14.29 -10.84 -8.13
CA GLY A 120 -12.96 -10.38 -8.56
C GLY A 120 -12.44 -9.23 -7.70
N LYS A 121 -13.29 -8.26 -7.34
CA LYS A 121 -12.95 -7.22 -6.35
C LYS A 121 -12.56 -7.80 -4.99
N ALA A 122 -13.32 -8.77 -4.49
CA ALA A 122 -13.00 -9.41 -3.21
C ALA A 122 -11.67 -10.19 -3.27
N VAL A 123 -11.32 -10.80 -4.42
CA VAL A 123 -10.01 -11.41 -4.67
C VAL A 123 -8.91 -10.34 -4.61
N THR A 124 -9.03 -9.25 -5.37
CA THR A 124 -8.07 -8.14 -5.38
C THR A 124 -7.86 -7.56 -3.97
N GLU A 125 -8.93 -7.32 -3.21
CA GLU A 125 -8.86 -6.82 -1.84
C GLU A 125 -8.14 -7.80 -0.90
N LEU A 126 -8.40 -9.10 -1.04
CA LEU A 126 -7.72 -10.11 -0.23
C LEU A 126 -6.22 -10.19 -0.54
N ILE A 127 -5.84 -10.10 -1.81
CA ILE A 127 -4.43 -10.03 -2.23
C ILE A 127 -3.75 -8.81 -1.61
N CYS A 128 -4.37 -7.62 -1.69
CA CYS A 128 -3.85 -6.40 -1.04
C CYS A 128 -3.65 -6.59 0.47
N LEU A 129 -4.59 -7.24 1.16
CA LEU A 129 -4.47 -7.53 2.58
C LEU A 129 -3.28 -8.47 2.87
N ILE A 130 -3.08 -9.50 2.05
CA ILE A 130 -1.96 -10.43 2.18
C ILE A 130 -0.63 -9.70 1.98
N GLU A 131 -0.52 -8.88 0.93
CA GLU A 131 0.68 -8.12 0.57
C GLU A 131 0.96 -6.91 1.48
N SER A 132 -0.01 -6.47 2.28
CA SER A 132 0.20 -5.36 3.22
C SER A 132 1.24 -5.66 4.31
N LYS A 133 1.59 -6.94 4.52
CA LYS A 133 2.63 -7.36 5.47
C LYS A 133 3.99 -7.49 4.78
N LYS A 134 5.05 -7.04 5.47
CA LYS A 134 6.43 -7.13 4.99
C LYS A 134 6.90 -8.57 4.79
N ASP A 135 6.51 -9.48 5.68
CA ASP A 135 6.82 -10.90 5.61
C ASP A 135 5.55 -11.73 5.40
N THR A 136 5.42 -12.34 4.22
CA THR A 136 4.31 -13.24 3.85
C THR A 136 4.74 -14.72 3.88
N SER A 137 6.01 -15.02 4.21
CA SER A 137 6.57 -16.38 4.19
C SER A 137 5.85 -17.34 5.14
N LYS A 138 5.30 -16.84 6.25
CA LYS A 138 4.48 -17.60 7.21
C LYS A 138 2.98 -17.46 6.98
N GLY A 139 2.58 -16.66 5.99
CA GLY A 139 1.20 -16.29 5.69
C GLY A 139 0.71 -15.13 6.54
N THR A 140 -0.19 -14.33 5.97
CA THR A 140 -0.73 -13.11 6.59
C THR A 140 -1.98 -13.44 7.40
N PRO A 141 -2.05 -13.12 8.70
CA PRO A 141 -3.23 -13.35 9.51
C PRO A 141 -4.36 -12.40 9.06
N ILE A 142 -5.46 -12.98 8.58
CA ILE A 142 -6.65 -12.24 8.13
C ILE A 142 -7.86 -12.73 8.91
N HIS A 143 -8.56 -11.78 9.51
CA HIS A 143 -9.74 -12.03 10.34
C HIS A 143 -10.88 -12.62 9.49
N SER A 144 -11.57 -13.64 10.02
CA SER A 144 -12.70 -14.30 9.34
C SER A 144 -13.83 -13.34 8.97
N GLN A 145 -13.99 -12.28 9.75
CA GLN A 145 -15.00 -11.25 9.53
C GLN A 145 -14.64 -10.24 8.42
N SER A 146 -13.46 -10.36 7.79
CA SER A 146 -13.11 -9.52 6.63
C SER A 146 -14.18 -9.61 5.55
N LYS A 147 -14.59 -8.45 5.01
CA LYS A 147 -15.65 -8.37 3.98
C LYS A 147 -15.28 -9.19 2.75
N SER A 148 -14.05 -9.07 2.27
CA SER A 148 -13.55 -9.83 1.11
C SER A 148 -13.64 -11.34 1.37
N VAL A 149 -13.17 -11.81 2.52
CA VAL A 149 -13.23 -13.21 2.93
C VAL A 149 -14.67 -13.73 2.96
N LYS A 150 -15.61 -12.99 3.56
CA LYS A 150 -17.04 -13.36 3.57
C LYS A 150 -17.62 -13.46 2.16
N THR A 151 -17.33 -12.49 1.30
CA THR A 151 -17.82 -12.46 -0.08
C THR A 151 -17.32 -13.67 -0.88
N LEU A 152 -16.05 -14.02 -0.74
CA LEU A 152 -15.46 -15.17 -1.40
C LEU A 152 -16.10 -16.48 -0.91
N PHE A 153 -16.20 -16.70 0.41
CA PHE A 153 -16.78 -17.94 0.95
C PHE A 153 -18.25 -18.14 0.54
N LYS A 154 -19.05 -17.08 0.46
CA LYS A 154 -20.44 -17.16 -0.04
C LYS A 154 -20.52 -17.66 -1.49
N SER A 155 -19.43 -17.57 -2.25
CA SER A 155 -19.38 -17.87 -3.68
C SER A 155 -18.52 -19.10 -3.99
N ASN A 156 -18.00 -19.82 -2.99
CA ASN A 156 -17.00 -20.87 -3.15
C ASN A 156 -17.55 -22.26 -3.53
N LYS A 157 -18.55 -22.33 -4.42
CA LYS A 157 -19.17 -23.62 -4.78
C LYS A 157 -18.20 -24.60 -5.45
N LEU A 158 -17.23 -24.09 -6.22
CA LEU A 158 -16.22 -24.89 -6.93
C LEU A 158 -14.85 -24.94 -6.23
N LYS A 159 -14.76 -24.56 -4.95
CA LYS A 159 -13.48 -24.50 -4.21
C LYS A 159 -12.39 -23.64 -4.88
N PHE A 160 -12.74 -22.70 -5.77
CA PHE A 160 -11.76 -21.85 -6.46
C PHE A 160 -10.85 -21.06 -5.50
N ILE A 161 -11.32 -20.76 -4.28
CA ILE A 161 -10.49 -20.09 -3.28
C ILE A 161 -9.28 -20.97 -2.91
N ASP A 162 -9.42 -22.29 -2.89
CA ASP A 162 -8.31 -23.23 -2.59
C ASP A 162 -7.28 -23.28 -3.74
N GLU A 163 -7.68 -22.92 -4.97
CA GLU A 163 -6.75 -22.78 -6.10
C GLU A 163 -5.98 -21.46 -6.07
N LEU A 164 -6.60 -20.38 -5.57
CA LEU A 164 -5.98 -19.05 -5.49
C LEU A 164 -5.22 -18.81 -4.19
N PHE A 165 -5.60 -19.47 -3.09
CA PHE A 165 -5.05 -19.15 -1.77
C PHE A 165 -4.76 -20.40 -0.94
N ILE A 166 -3.61 -20.39 -0.28
CA ILE A 166 -3.27 -21.34 0.79
C ILE A 166 -3.72 -20.75 2.12
N ARG A 167 -4.43 -21.54 2.92
CA ARG A 167 -4.95 -21.11 4.23
C ARG A 167 -4.72 -22.16 5.32
N THR A 168 -4.51 -21.71 6.55
CA THR A 168 -4.37 -22.63 7.69
C THR A 168 -5.70 -23.31 8.05
N ASN A 169 -5.63 -24.58 8.46
CA ASN A 169 -6.80 -25.40 8.75
C ASN A 169 -7.60 -24.90 9.96
N GLY A 170 -6.92 -24.48 11.04
CA GLY A 170 -7.54 -24.04 12.29
C GLY A 170 -7.49 -22.55 12.56
N TYR A 171 -8.35 -22.12 13.48
CA TYR A 171 -8.18 -20.92 14.29
C TYR A 171 -7.36 -21.33 15.52
N TYR A 172 -6.31 -20.58 15.88
CA TYR A 172 -5.62 -20.80 17.16
C TYR A 172 -6.54 -20.33 18.30
N ALA A 173 -6.49 -20.97 19.47
CA ALA A 173 -7.28 -20.55 20.63
C ALA A 173 -7.04 -19.05 20.93
N GLY A 174 -8.11 -18.26 21.00
CA GLY A 174 -8.05 -16.79 21.15
C GLY A 174 -7.83 -15.99 19.85
N TYR A 175 -7.64 -16.64 18.70
CA TYR A 175 -7.42 -15.98 17.40
C TYR A 175 -8.57 -16.24 16.42
N THR A 176 -9.26 -15.18 16.00
CA THR A 176 -10.31 -15.19 14.97
C THR A 176 -9.75 -15.02 13.53
N SER A 177 -8.44 -15.19 13.36
CA SER A 177 -7.75 -15.01 12.08
C SER A 177 -7.13 -16.32 11.58
N LYS A 178 -7.18 -16.53 10.26
CA LYS A 178 -6.44 -17.58 9.57
C LYS A 178 -5.26 -16.96 8.86
N LYS A 179 -4.17 -17.72 8.67
CA LYS A 179 -3.04 -17.24 7.85
C LYS A 179 -3.32 -17.57 6.39
N TRP A 180 -3.15 -16.59 5.53
CA TRP A 180 -3.39 -16.68 4.08
C TRP A 180 -2.09 -16.43 3.31
N LYS A 181 -1.91 -17.16 2.21
CA LYS A 181 -0.84 -16.95 1.22
C LYS A 181 -1.42 -17.05 -0.17
N LEU A 182 -0.76 -16.39 -1.11
CA LEU A 182 -1.06 -16.49 -2.54
C LEU A 182 -0.50 -17.83 -3.07
N THR A 183 -1.23 -18.45 -4.01
CA THR A 183 -0.68 -19.49 -4.88
C THR A 183 -0.03 -18.85 -6.12
N ASN A 184 0.76 -19.63 -6.87
CA ASN A 184 1.28 -19.19 -8.17
C ASN A 184 0.17 -18.77 -9.13
N LEU A 185 -0.99 -19.43 -9.07
CA LEU A 185 -2.14 -19.08 -9.89
C LEU A 185 -2.68 -17.70 -9.53
N SER A 186 -2.81 -17.37 -8.24
CA SER A 186 -3.24 -16.04 -7.81
C SER A 186 -2.26 -14.95 -8.25
N THR A 187 -0.96 -15.21 -8.18
CA THR A 187 0.07 -14.28 -8.67
C THR A 187 -0.06 -14.06 -10.18
N LYS A 188 -0.20 -15.14 -10.96
CA LYS A 188 -0.37 -15.05 -12.41
C LYS A 188 -1.65 -14.31 -12.82
N VAL A 189 -2.77 -14.56 -12.13
CA VAL A 189 -4.05 -13.88 -12.38
C VAL A 189 -3.90 -12.38 -12.14
N ILE A 190 -3.26 -11.96 -11.04
CA ILE A 190 -3.14 -10.54 -10.73
C ILE A 190 -2.14 -9.82 -11.65
N GLU A 191 -1.04 -10.45 -12.02
CA GLU A 191 -0.07 -9.93 -13.00
C GLU A 191 -0.75 -9.66 -14.34
N GLN A 192 -1.47 -10.65 -14.87
CA GLN A 192 -2.24 -10.48 -16.11
C GLN A 192 -3.32 -9.40 -16.00
N ALA A 193 -3.99 -9.30 -14.85
CA ALA A 193 -5.00 -8.27 -14.64
C ALA A 193 -4.40 -6.86 -14.60
N ILE A 194 -3.22 -6.71 -14.01
CA ILE A 194 -2.45 -5.46 -13.99
C ILE A 194 -2.06 -5.08 -15.41
N ASP A 195 -1.52 -6.01 -16.20
CA ASP A 195 -1.14 -5.75 -17.59
C ASP A 195 -2.34 -5.26 -18.41
N ILE A 196 -3.46 -5.99 -18.36
CA ILE A 196 -4.69 -5.60 -19.06
C ILE A 196 -5.18 -4.22 -18.62
N LEU A 197 -5.15 -3.93 -17.31
CA LEU A 197 -5.58 -2.63 -16.79
C LEU A 197 -4.68 -1.50 -17.28
N LEU A 198 -3.36 -1.67 -17.21
CA LEU A 198 -2.40 -0.63 -17.56
C LEU A 198 -2.36 -0.39 -19.07
N ASP A 199 -2.51 -1.42 -19.89
CA ASP A 199 -2.62 -1.28 -21.35
C ASP A 199 -3.90 -0.50 -21.76
N ARG A 200 -4.92 -0.50 -20.88
CA ARG A 200 -6.21 0.20 -21.07
C ARG A 200 -6.36 1.41 -20.16
N ILE A 201 -5.28 1.91 -19.56
CA ILE A 201 -5.37 2.94 -18.52
C ILE A 201 -5.98 4.26 -19.03
N HIS A 202 -5.78 4.57 -20.31
CA HIS A 202 -6.37 5.73 -20.98
C HIS A 202 -7.90 5.72 -20.91
N LEU A 203 -8.55 4.55 -21.02
CA LEU A 203 -10.00 4.42 -20.91
C LEU A 203 -10.49 4.72 -19.48
N VAL A 204 -9.71 4.31 -18.48
CA VAL A 204 -10.02 4.54 -17.07
C VAL A 204 -9.85 6.02 -16.71
N HIS A 205 -8.76 6.65 -17.16
CA HIS A 205 -8.47 8.05 -16.88
C HIS A 205 -9.50 9.01 -17.48
N ILE A 206 -9.96 8.77 -18.71
CA ILE A 206 -11.01 9.58 -19.35
C ILE A 206 -12.31 9.56 -18.53
N GLN A 207 -12.62 8.42 -17.91
CA GLN A 207 -13.87 8.23 -17.17
C GLN A 207 -13.77 8.60 -15.69
N CYS A 208 -12.62 9.06 -15.20
CA CYS A 208 -12.44 9.57 -13.84
C CYS A 208 -12.68 11.09 -13.83
N PRO A 209 -13.94 11.58 -13.64
CA PRO A 209 -14.31 12.97 -13.91
C PRO A 209 -13.85 13.92 -12.79
N THR A 210 -13.25 13.37 -11.75
CA THR A 210 -12.72 14.05 -10.58
C THR A 210 -11.34 13.46 -10.33
N ASN A 211 -10.27 14.19 -10.65
CA ASN A 211 -8.96 13.89 -10.07
C ASN A 211 -9.15 13.75 -8.56
N CYS A 212 -8.86 12.55 -8.08
CA CYS A 212 -9.16 11.96 -6.79
C CYS A 212 -9.51 12.95 -5.67
N ALA A 213 -10.80 12.99 -5.29
CA ALA A 213 -11.32 13.70 -4.12
C ALA A 213 -10.89 13.06 -2.80
N THR A 214 -9.58 12.93 -2.57
CA THR A 214 -8.99 12.63 -1.28
C THR A 214 -7.77 13.52 -1.05
N TYR A 215 -8.01 14.60 -0.28
CA TYR A 215 -7.06 15.37 0.54
C TYR A 215 -6.45 16.71 0.06
N SER A 216 -6.88 17.31 -1.04
CA SER A 216 -6.74 18.78 -1.20
C SER A 216 -7.73 19.30 -2.25
N SER A 217 -8.48 20.35 -1.92
CA SER A 217 -9.52 20.96 -2.76
C SER A 217 -8.97 22.12 -3.58
N ILE A 218 -7.87 21.92 -4.31
CA ILE A 218 -7.34 22.92 -5.22
C ILE A 218 -6.82 22.18 -6.46
N CYS A 219 -7.55 22.26 -7.57
CA CYS A 219 -7.02 21.94 -8.89
C CYS A 219 -5.96 23.00 -9.24
N SER A 220 -4.76 22.83 -8.70
CA SER A 220 -3.56 23.49 -9.21
C SER A 220 -3.23 22.91 -10.60
N PRO A 221 -2.55 23.68 -11.48
CA PRO A 221 -2.12 23.20 -12.79
C PRO A 221 -1.39 21.85 -12.67
N LEU A 222 -1.53 20.99 -13.69
CA LEU A 222 -0.96 19.63 -13.82
C LEU A 222 0.55 19.57 -13.51
N HIS A 223 0.90 19.60 -12.23
CA HIS A 223 2.26 19.41 -11.71
C HIS A 223 2.34 18.04 -11.05
N GLY A 224 2.22 16.99 -11.87
CA GLY A 224 2.50 15.62 -11.45
C GLY A 224 3.94 15.25 -11.75
N THR A 225 4.54 14.43 -10.89
CA THR A 225 5.81 13.78 -11.21
C THR A 225 5.55 12.68 -12.24
N PRO A 226 6.24 12.69 -13.41
CA PRO A 226 6.08 11.64 -14.41
C PRO A 226 6.66 10.33 -13.90
N ILE A 227 5.89 9.25 -14.07
CA ILE A 227 6.25 7.88 -13.71
C ILE A 227 5.97 6.98 -14.91
N ASP A 228 7.02 6.33 -15.42
CA ASP A 228 6.92 5.35 -16.50
C ASP A 228 6.09 4.13 -16.05
N LEU A 229 5.07 3.77 -16.85
CA LEU A 229 4.25 2.59 -16.62
C LEU A 229 5.04 1.28 -16.63
N SER A 230 6.17 1.22 -17.34
CA SER A 230 7.06 0.05 -17.34
C SER A 230 7.59 -0.24 -15.93
N ILE A 231 7.94 0.81 -15.17
CA ILE A 231 8.37 0.70 -13.77
C ILE A 231 7.19 0.28 -12.90
N VAL A 232 6.02 0.90 -13.09
CA VAL A 232 4.79 0.60 -12.33
C VAL A 232 4.42 -0.87 -12.42
N LYS A 233 4.52 -1.48 -13.62
CA LYS A 233 4.25 -2.93 -13.84
C LYS A 233 5.11 -3.85 -12.97
N THR A 234 6.27 -3.40 -12.50
CA THR A 234 7.18 -4.21 -11.67
C THR A 234 6.92 -4.10 -10.17
N LEU A 235 5.96 -3.27 -9.75
CA LEU A 235 5.69 -3.00 -8.34
C LEU A 235 4.66 -3.99 -7.77
N ASN A 236 4.56 -4.06 -6.45
CA ASN A 236 3.50 -4.85 -5.82
C ASN A 236 2.13 -4.20 -6.09
N LEU A 237 1.07 -5.02 -6.07
CA LEU A 237 -0.30 -4.57 -6.35
C LEU A 237 -0.70 -3.37 -5.49
N SER A 238 -0.40 -3.40 -4.19
CA SER A 238 -0.77 -2.30 -3.28
C SER A 238 -0.12 -0.99 -3.69
N SER A 239 1.15 -1.03 -4.12
CA SER A 239 1.91 0.13 -4.58
C SER A 239 1.39 0.65 -5.92
N ILE A 240 1.06 -0.24 -6.86
CA ILE A 240 0.40 0.11 -8.13
C ILE A 240 -0.90 0.86 -7.88
N LEU A 241 -1.77 0.32 -7.01
CA LEU A 241 -3.03 0.98 -6.69
C LEU A 241 -2.84 2.34 -6.00
N HIS A 242 -1.81 2.51 -5.16
CA HIS A 242 -1.49 3.81 -4.59
C HIS A 242 -1.08 4.83 -5.66
N ILE A 243 -0.22 4.44 -6.60
CA ILE A 243 0.20 5.29 -7.73
C ILE A 243 -1.01 5.68 -8.57
N LEU A 244 -1.83 4.71 -8.98
CA LEU A 244 -3.02 4.96 -9.79
C LEU A 244 -4.00 5.91 -9.09
N ASN A 245 -4.26 5.71 -7.80
CA ASN A 245 -5.14 6.58 -7.02
C ASN A 245 -4.56 7.98 -6.76
N MET A 246 -3.25 8.19 -6.94
CA MET A 246 -2.62 9.51 -6.83
C MET A 246 -2.30 10.11 -8.21
N SER A 247 -2.63 9.38 -9.30
CA SER A 247 -2.44 9.85 -10.66
C SER A 247 -3.43 10.95 -11.00
N VAL A 248 -2.90 12.08 -11.46
CA VAL A 248 -3.66 13.26 -11.93
C VAL A 248 -3.78 13.32 -13.45
N GLY A 249 -3.10 12.41 -14.16
CA GLY A 249 -3.14 12.33 -15.61
C GLY A 249 -2.32 11.17 -16.18
N TYR A 250 -2.50 10.91 -17.46
CA TYR A 250 -1.74 9.94 -18.24
C TYR A 250 -1.29 10.59 -19.54
N ASN A 251 -0.02 10.43 -19.90
CA ASN A 251 0.54 10.90 -21.16
C ASN A 251 0.71 9.71 -22.13
N PRO A 252 -0.16 9.57 -23.15
CA PRO A 252 -0.07 8.46 -24.09
C PRO A 252 1.19 8.48 -24.96
N SER A 253 1.79 9.65 -25.18
CA SER A 253 2.97 9.79 -26.05
C SER A 253 4.25 9.28 -25.39
N THR A 254 4.35 9.42 -24.07
CA THR A 254 5.51 8.95 -23.29
C THR A 254 5.21 7.69 -22.49
N ASN A 255 3.95 7.23 -22.46
CA ASN A 255 3.49 6.09 -21.68
C ASN A 255 3.71 6.28 -20.16
N GLU A 256 3.54 7.52 -19.68
CA GLU A 256 3.79 7.92 -18.29
C GLU A 256 2.50 8.32 -17.57
N LEU A 257 2.43 7.99 -16.28
CA LEU A 257 1.45 8.56 -15.36
C LEU A 257 2.01 9.86 -14.76
N LEU A 258 1.18 10.89 -14.67
CA LEU A 258 1.48 12.10 -13.92
C LEU A 258 0.92 11.93 -12.52
N VAL A 259 1.78 11.87 -11.51
CA VAL A 259 1.36 11.49 -10.15
C VAL A 259 1.62 12.61 -9.16
N SER A 260 0.62 12.93 -8.34
CA SER A 260 0.76 13.95 -7.30
C SER A 260 1.72 13.47 -6.21
N MET A 261 2.62 14.35 -5.79
CA MET A 261 3.52 14.14 -4.66
C MET A 261 3.06 14.91 -3.40
N GLU A 262 1.84 15.42 -3.42
CA GLU A 262 1.26 16.18 -2.31
C GLU A 262 1.10 15.34 -1.04
N HIS A 263 1.02 16.06 0.08
CA HIS A 263 0.74 15.48 1.38
C HIS A 263 -0.65 14.84 1.42
N THR A 264 -0.74 13.56 1.79
CA THR A 264 -2.01 12.82 1.82
C THR A 264 -2.58 12.55 3.21
N SER A 265 -1.90 12.99 4.27
CA SER A 265 -2.35 12.75 5.65
C SER A 265 -3.14 13.93 6.20
N THR A 266 -3.92 13.66 7.26
CA THR A 266 -4.64 14.70 8.02
C THR A 266 -3.76 15.39 9.06
N THR A 267 -2.52 14.96 9.18
CA THR A 267 -1.52 15.56 10.06
C THR A 267 -0.97 16.82 9.41
N ASP A 268 -0.87 17.90 10.17
CA ASP A 268 -0.19 19.11 9.70
C ASP A 268 1.26 18.80 9.28
N GLU A 269 1.53 18.96 7.99
CA GLU A 269 2.84 18.84 7.38
C GLU A 269 3.72 20.07 7.55
N THR A 270 3.51 20.92 8.52
CA THR A 270 4.54 21.86 8.99
C THR A 270 5.12 21.41 10.32
N LEU A 271 4.50 20.40 10.95
CA LEU A 271 4.79 20.01 12.33
C LEU A 271 5.49 18.66 12.46
N GLY A 272 5.68 17.92 11.36
CA GLY A 272 6.31 16.60 11.41
C GLY A 272 6.50 15.98 10.04
N ARG A 273 6.09 14.72 9.88
CA ARG A 273 6.30 13.96 8.64
C ARG A 273 5.39 14.39 7.49
N ASN A 274 5.96 14.48 6.30
CA ASN A 274 5.19 14.55 5.07
C ASN A 274 4.86 13.13 4.59
N TYR A 275 3.57 12.84 4.34
CA TYR A 275 3.08 11.55 3.88
C TYR A 275 2.65 11.66 2.41
N ASN A 276 3.64 11.69 1.52
CA ASN A 276 3.47 11.65 0.07
C ASN A 276 3.39 10.19 -0.44
N LEU A 277 3.36 10.01 -1.77
CA LEU A 277 3.37 8.71 -2.43
C LEU A 277 4.55 7.83 -1.99
N PHE A 278 5.76 8.38 -1.89
CA PHE A 278 6.96 7.61 -1.57
C PHE A 278 6.90 7.00 -0.16
N CYS A 279 6.14 7.60 0.76
CA CYS A 279 5.84 7.03 2.07
C CYS A 279 4.92 5.79 2.02
N ARG A 280 4.21 5.58 0.90
CA ARG A 280 3.35 4.40 0.67
C ARG A 280 4.08 3.27 -0.03
N LEU A 281 5.16 3.58 -0.74
CA LEU A 281 6.00 2.60 -1.44
C LEU A 281 6.93 1.90 -0.46
N ARG A 282 7.35 0.67 -0.80
CA ARG A 282 8.42 -0.01 -0.05
C ARG A 282 9.78 0.56 -0.46
N SER A 283 10.79 0.42 0.42
CA SER A 283 12.14 0.93 0.14
C SER A 283 12.71 0.39 -1.17
N TYR A 284 12.67 -0.93 -1.40
CA TYR A 284 13.14 -1.52 -2.66
C TYR A 284 12.33 -1.09 -3.89
N GLU A 285 11.06 -0.67 -3.72
CA GLU A 285 10.25 -0.16 -4.83
C GLU A 285 10.67 1.26 -5.18
N ARG A 286 10.97 2.11 -4.19
CA ARG A 286 11.51 3.46 -4.42
C ARG A 286 12.82 3.43 -5.22
N LEU A 287 13.69 2.45 -4.95
CA LEU A 287 14.95 2.28 -5.69
C LEU A 287 14.72 1.95 -7.17
N LYS A 288 13.61 1.29 -7.54
CA LYS A 288 13.29 1.00 -8.95
C LYS A 288 13.00 2.27 -9.78
N PHE A 289 12.68 3.39 -9.12
CA PHE A 289 12.52 4.68 -9.78
C PHE A 289 13.85 5.41 -10.00
N GLY A 290 14.99 4.77 -9.69
CA GLY A 290 16.33 5.34 -9.83
C GLY A 290 16.73 6.32 -8.74
N TYR A 291 16.00 6.33 -7.61
CA TYR A 291 16.34 7.20 -6.47
C TYR A 291 17.35 6.52 -5.55
N ILE A 292 18.27 7.33 -5.05
CA ILE A 292 19.23 7.01 -3.99
C ILE A 292 18.61 7.41 -2.65
N ASN A 293 18.72 6.54 -1.65
CA ASN A 293 18.23 6.80 -0.30
C ASN A 293 19.33 7.46 0.55
N TYR A 294 19.00 8.55 1.24
CA TYR A 294 19.86 9.19 2.24
C TYR A 294 19.16 9.15 3.61
N ASP A 295 19.50 8.18 4.45
CA ASP A 295 18.83 7.87 5.70
C ASP A 295 19.58 8.41 6.92
N ILE A 296 18.87 9.03 7.86
CA ILE A 296 19.46 9.53 9.12
C ILE A 296 19.65 8.35 10.09
N SER A 297 20.90 8.00 10.34
CA SER A 297 21.24 6.87 11.21
C SER A 297 20.73 7.08 12.64
N ALA A 298 19.85 6.16 13.07
CA ALA A 298 19.24 6.16 14.40
C ALA A 298 18.60 7.51 14.77
N ALA A 299 17.89 8.13 13.81
CA ALA A 299 17.34 9.48 13.89
C ALA A 299 16.75 9.85 15.25
N LEU A 300 15.85 9.04 15.81
CA LEU A 300 15.20 9.31 17.09
C LEU A 300 16.24 9.49 18.22
N GLN A 301 17.12 8.51 18.43
CA GLN A 301 18.12 8.58 19.50
C GLN A 301 19.10 9.74 19.26
N THR A 302 19.61 9.88 18.03
CA THR A 302 20.57 10.91 17.65
C THR A 302 20.02 12.32 17.91
N ILE A 303 18.78 12.58 17.52
CA ILE A 303 18.12 13.88 17.70
C ILE A 303 17.81 14.12 19.18
N CYS A 304 17.17 13.16 19.84
CA CYS A 304 16.70 13.33 21.21
C CYS A 304 17.85 13.52 22.20
N LEU A 305 18.95 12.77 22.07
CA LEU A 305 20.12 12.93 22.96
C LEU A 305 20.77 14.30 22.80
N GLN A 306 20.91 14.79 21.55
CA GLN A 306 21.47 16.12 21.29
C GLN A 306 20.57 17.26 21.78
N LEU A 307 19.24 17.11 21.67
CA LEU A 307 18.28 18.10 22.16
C LEU A 307 18.48 18.41 23.65
N ILE A 308 18.70 17.37 24.47
CA ILE A 308 18.86 17.52 25.92
C ILE A 308 20.34 17.63 26.34
N GLY A 309 21.28 17.67 25.39
CA GLY A 309 22.71 17.72 25.67
C GLY A 309 23.24 16.48 26.41
N ALA A 310 22.58 15.33 26.26
CA ALA A 310 22.94 14.13 26.99
C ALA A 310 24.05 13.33 26.32
N SER A 311 24.81 12.60 27.14
CA SER A 311 26.02 11.90 26.73
C SER A 311 25.95 10.40 27.04
N LYS A 312 27.03 9.68 26.73
CA LYS A 312 27.16 8.24 27.00
C LYS A 312 27.13 7.89 28.49
N SER A 313 27.50 8.81 29.38
CA SER A 313 27.37 8.56 30.84
C SER A 313 25.92 8.54 31.28
N ASP A 314 25.08 9.31 30.61
CA ASP A 314 23.66 9.44 30.95
C ASP A 314 22.86 8.29 30.33
N TYR A 315 23.10 8.00 29.05
CA TYR A 315 22.36 7.02 28.25
C TYR A 315 23.30 6.02 27.53
N PRO A 316 23.98 5.14 28.27
CA PRO A 316 25.05 4.31 27.72
C PRO A 316 24.58 3.40 26.57
N ILE A 317 23.40 2.79 26.68
CA ILE A 317 22.87 1.92 25.62
C ILE A 317 22.40 2.76 24.44
N LEU A 318 21.58 3.80 24.64
CA LEU A 318 21.03 4.57 23.53
C LEU A 318 22.09 5.35 22.76
N THR A 319 23.10 5.92 23.45
CA THR A 319 24.21 6.60 22.79
C THR A 319 25.07 5.63 21.98
N SER A 320 25.38 4.45 22.52
CA SER A 320 26.15 3.43 21.78
C SER A 320 25.33 2.89 20.60
N TYR A 321 24.02 2.70 20.80
CA TYR A 321 23.11 2.24 19.74
C TYR A 321 22.98 3.24 18.59
N SER A 322 23.08 4.55 18.86
CA SER A 322 22.95 5.58 17.84
C SER A 322 24.27 5.86 17.09
N THR A 323 25.40 5.80 17.77
CA THR A 323 26.70 6.23 17.22
C THR A 323 27.62 5.08 16.79
N ASP A 324 27.41 3.85 17.28
CA ASP A 324 28.25 2.69 16.98
C ASP A 324 27.45 1.61 16.22
N LYS A 325 27.73 1.48 14.92
CA LYS A 325 27.11 0.49 14.03
C LYS A 325 27.43 -0.96 14.44
N ALA A 326 28.62 -1.21 14.98
CA ALA A 326 29.03 -2.54 15.43
C ALA A 326 28.26 -2.91 16.72
N PHE A 327 28.18 -1.99 17.69
CA PHE A 327 27.38 -2.18 18.89
C PHE A 327 25.91 -2.44 18.56
N LYS A 328 25.29 -1.62 17.71
CA LYS A 328 23.90 -1.78 17.25
C LYS A 328 23.65 -3.16 16.64
N THR A 329 24.60 -3.66 15.83
CA THR A 329 24.51 -4.96 15.17
C THR A 329 24.68 -6.11 16.18
N SER A 330 25.65 -5.99 17.08
CA SER A 330 25.93 -6.95 18.14
C SER A 330 24.74 -7.09 19.11
N LEU A 331 24.21 -5.96 19.60
CA LEU A 331 23.04 -5.91 20.47
C LEU A 331 21.85 -6.68 19.87
N ARG A 332 21.53 -6.41 18.60
CA ARG A 332 20.43 -7.07 17.89
C ARG A 332 20.67 -8.58 17.73
N SER A 333 21.91 -8.97 17.47
CA SER A 333 22.28 -10.36 17.21
C SER A 333 22.30 -11.20 18.49
N SER A 334 22.83 -10.66 19.59
CA SER A 334 22.77 -11.31 20.91
C SER A 334 21.32 -11.55 21.32
N ILE A 335 20.47 -10.52 21.29
CA ILE A 335 19.07 -10.68 21.69
C ILE A 335 18.34 -11.70 20.79
N ALA A 336 18.60 -11.68 19.48
CA ALA A 336 18.02 -12.63 18.54
C ALA A 336 18.42 -14.08 18.86
N CYS A 337 19.70 -14.30 19.18
CA CYS A 337 20.25 -15.60 19.57
C CYS A 337 19.67 -16.06 20.91
N ASP A 338 19.79 -15.23 21.95
CA ASP A 338 19.37 -15.53 23.31
C ASP A 338 17.86 -15.79 23.42
N SER A 339 17.07 -15.09 22.60
CA SER A 339 15.60 -15.22 22.58
C SER A 339 15.07 -16.18 21.51
N ASN A 340 15.94 -16.76 20.66
CA ASN A 340 15.58 -17.58 19.50
C ASN A 340 14.49 -16.94 18.61
N ILE A 341 14.66 -15.67 18.27
CA ILE A 341 13.75 -14.92 17.38
C ILE A 341 14.52 -14.26 16.23
N PRO A 342 13.87 -13.98 15.09
CA PRO A 342 14.51 -13.28 13.98
C PRO A 342 14.96 -11.86 14.38
N ILE A 343 16.10 -11.41 13.83
CA ILE A 343 16.64 -10.05 14.03
C ILE A 343 15.59 -8.96 13.73
N ASP A 344 14.74 -9.16 12.72
CA ASP A 344 13.70 -8.19 12.38
C ASP A 344 12.61 -8.06 13.46
N GLU A 345 12.33 -9.14 14.21
CA GLU A 345 11.47 -9.07 15.38
C GLU A 345 12.14 -8.27 16.52
N VAL A 346 13.45 -8.46 16.72
CA VAL A 346 14.24 -7.66 17.67
C VAL A 346 14.19 -6.18 17.31
N LYS A 347 14.43 -5.83 16.05
CA LYS A 347 14.32 -4.45 15.55
C LYS A 347 12.94 -3.86 15.85
N ALA A 348 11.87 -4.59 15.56
CA ALA A 348 10.51 -4.14 15.80
C ALA A 348 10.24 -3.88 17.28
N LYS A 349 10.73 -4.73 18.19
CA LYS A 349 10.62 -4.54 19.65
C LYS A 349 11.40 -3.33 20.14
N LEU A 350 12.66 -3.17 19.75
CA LEU A 350 13.47 -2.01 20.13
C LEU A 350 12.83 -0.69 19.64
N THR A 351 12.32 -0.66 18.40
CA THR A 351 11.57 0.49 17.88
C THR A 351 10.29 0.73 18.68
N ALA A 352 9.57 -0.32 19.10
CA ALA A 352 8.40 -0.16 19.93
C ALA A 352 8.76 0.43 21.31
N PHE A 353 9.83 -0.03 21.95
CA PHE A 353 10.30 0.50 23.24
C PHE A 353 10.73 1.96 23.17
N ALA A 354 11.39 2.38 22.08
CA ALA A 354 11.71 3.78 21.83
C ALA A 354 10.44 4.67 21.76
N ASN A 355 9.31 4.10 21.33
CA ASN A 355 8.01 4.78 21.20
C ASN A 355 7.01 4.46 22.33
N GLY A 356 7.48 4.01 23.50
CA GLY A 356 6.63 3.79 24.68
C GLY A 356 5.96 2.42 24.77
N GLY A 357 6.34 1.46 23.92
CA GLY A 357 5.99 0.06 24.08
C GLY A 357 6.57 -0.51 25.38
N ILE A 358 5.84 -1.42 26.00
CA ILE A 358 6.26 -2.13 27.24
C ILE A 358 6.16 -3.66 27.11
N SER A 359 5.46 -4.14 26.07
CA SER A 359 5.15 -5.56 25.93
C SER A 359 6.41 -6.36 25.65
N GLY A 360 6.69 -7.33 26.52
CA GLY A 360 7.82 -8.25 26.38
C GLY A 360 9.19 -7.62 26.69
N LYS A 361 9.23 -6.50 27.43
CA LYS A 361 10.49 -5.89 27.88
C LYS A 361 11.26 -6.77 28.88
N ASP A 362 10.53 -7.57 29.65
CA ASP A 362 10.98 -8.53 30.64
C ASP A 362 11.61 -9.80 30.02
N LYS A 363 11.44 -9.99 28.71
CA LYS A 363 11.93 -11.18 28.01
C LYS A 363 13.44 -11.20 27.79
N HIS A 364 14.13 -10.07 27.98
CA HIS A 364 15.58 -9.98 27.84
C HIS A 364 16.13 -8.80 28.65
N PRO A 365 17.24 -8.94 29.40
CA PRO A 365 17.81 -7.83 30.19
C PRO A 365 18.07 -6.56 29.38
N MET A 366 18.65 -6.71 28.18
CA MET A 366 18.89 -5.57 27.28
C MET A 366 17.60 -4.88 26.79
N TYR A 367 16.46 -5.59 26.70
CA TYR A 367 15.20 -4.94 26.36
C TYR A 367 14.71 -4.05 27.49
N MET A 368 14.85 -4.52 28.74
CA MET A 368 14.48 -3.75 29.93
C MET A 368 15.31 -2.47 30.00
N THR A 369 16.64 -2.56 29.94
CA THR A 369 17.52 -1.39 30.02
C THR A 369 17.30 -0.42 28.85
N PHE A 370 17.15 -0.93 27.62
CA PHE A 370 16.84 -0.08 26.46
C PHE A 370 15.50 0.64 26.63
N GLN A 371 14.48 -0.03 27.18
CA GLN A 371 13.16 0.55 27.41
C GLN A 371 13.19 1.62 28.50
N GLU A 372 13.93 1.39 29.58
CA GLU A 372 14.11 2.33 30.70
C GLU A 372 14.83 3.60 30.24
N GLU A 373 15.97 3.47 29.53
CA GLU A 373 16.66 4.61 28.94
C GLU A 373 15.74 5.35 27.94
N SER A 374 14.99 4.63 27.11
CA SER A 374 14.06 5.24 26.16
C SER A 374 12.95 6.01 26.86
N ASP A 375 12.47 5.51 28.00
CA ASP A 375 11.42 6.13 28.78
C ASP A 375 11.88 7.40 29.48
N ARG A 376 13.06 7.37 30.08
CA ARG A 376 13.68 8.55 30.66
C ARG A 376 13.93 9.62 29.60
N LEU A 377 14.48 9.22 28.44
CA LEU A 377 14.75 10.13 27.32
C LEU A 377 13.48 10.85 26.83
N ARG A 378 12.35 10.13 26.73
CA ARG A 378 11.08 10.75 26.32
C ARG A 378 10.62 11.84 27.28
N ARG A 379 10.67 11.57 28.59
CA ARG A 379 10.24 12.52 29.63
C ARG A 379 11.14 13.75 29.64
N GLU A 380 12.45 13.56 29.57
CA GLU A 380 13.42 14.66 29.52
C GLU A 380 13.29 15.51 28.24
N VAL A 381 13.07 14.91 27.07
CA VAL A 381 12.84 15.66 25.81
C VAL A 381 11.56 16.48 25.86
N ILE A 382 10.49 15.92 26.44
CA ILE A 382 9.23 16.65 26.65
C ILE A 382 9.46 17.83 27.59
N ALA A 383 10.12 17.61 28.73
CA ALA A 383 10.41 18.67 29.71
C ALA A 383 11.31 19.77 29.10
N TYR A 384 12.33 19.38 28.35
CA TYR A 384 13.17 20.30 27.59
C TYR A 384 12.34 21.13 26.60
N THR A 385 11.44 20.49 25.86
CA THR A 385 10.57 21.19 24.90
C THR A 385 9.60 22.12 25.61
N ALA A 386 9.02 21.71 26.74
CA ALA A 386 8.16 22.57 27.57
C ALA A 386 8.89 23.85 28.00
N LYS A 387 10.17 23.72 28.37
CA LYS A 387 11.01 24.84 28.82
C LYS A 387 11.46 25.75 27.68
N HIS A 388 11.94 25.18 26.58
CA HIS A 388 12.65 25.91 25.52
C HIS A 388 11.81 26.21 24.29
N ASN A 389 10.75 25.46 24.04
CA ASN A 389 9.85 25.66 22.91
C ASN A 389 8.39 25.29 23.25
N PRO A 390 7.75 26.05 24.17
CA PRO A 390 6.40 25.74 24.63
C PRO A 390 5.36 25.75 23.50
N LEU A 391 5.57 26.58 22.46
CA LEU A 391 4.70 26.61 21.29
C LEU A 391 4.74 25.29 20.49
N LEU A 392 5.92 24.66 20.37
CA LEU A 392 6.01 23.34 19.75
C LEU A 392 5.27 22.29 20.58
N LEU A 393 5.40 22.32 21.91
CA LEU A 393 4.70 21.40 22.79
C LEU A 393 3.18 21.52 22.63
N GLU A 394 2.65 22.76 22.60
CA GLU A 394 1.22 23.00 22.39
C GLU A 394 0.73 22.48 21.03
N LYS A 395 1.52 22.68 19.98
CA LYS A 395 1.23 22.14 18.65
C LYS A 395 1.24 20.60 18.64
N ALA A 396 2.23 19.98 19.29
CA ALA A 396 2.33 18.53 19.43
C ALA A 396 1.15 17.94 20.22
N LYS A 397 0.72 18.60 21.30
CA LYS A 397 -0.50 18.24 22.06
C LYS A 397 -1.73 18.23 21.16
N LYS A 398 -1.98 19.34 20.43
CA LYS A 398 -3.11 19.45 19.49
C LYS A 398 -3.08 18.37 18.42
N GLN A 399 -1.92 18.10 17.84
CA GLN A 399 -1.78 17.12 16.76
C GLN A 399 -1.92 15.67 17.24
N SER A 400 -1.56 15.38 18.49
CA SER A 400 -1.74 14.05 19.10
C SER A 400 -3.21 13.62 19.16
N LYS A 401 -4.15 14.58 19.17
CA LYS A 401 -5.60 14.35 19.33
C LYS A 401 -5.94 13.49 20.56
N ARG A 402 -5.03 13.42 21.55
CA ARG A 402 -5.24 12.69 22.81
C ARG A 402 -5.86 13.62 23.84
N THR A 403 -6.88 13.13 24.53
CA THR A 403 -7.42 13.80 25.71
C THR A 403 -6.44 13.62 26.85
N LEU A 404 -5.68 14.67 27.08
CA LEU A 404 -4.74 14.82 28.18
C LEU A 404 -5.36 15.80 29.18
N SER A 405 -5.18 15.52 30.47
CA SER A 405 -5.67 16.43 31.51
C SER A 405 -4.94 17.77 31.43
N GLU A 406 -5.63 18.86 31.76
CA GLU A 406 -5.06 20.21 31.69
C GLU A 406 -3.96 20.43 32.73
N ASP A 407 -4.01 19.68 33.83
CA ASP A 407 -3.08 19.68 34.96
C ASP A 407 -1.87 18.74 34.77
N ILE A 408 -1.67 18.17 33.58
CA ILE A 408 -0.51 17.31 33.36
C ILE A 408 0.79 18.08 33.58
N ASP A 409 1.58 17.58 34.52
CA ASP A 409 2.94 18.04 34.71
C ASP A 409 3.84 17.48 33.61
N TRP A 410 4.32 18.40 32.77
CA TRP A 410 5.25 18.13 31.66
C TRP A 410 6.72 18.16 32.11
N PHE A 411 7.00 18.64 33.32
CA PHE A 411 8.31 18.65 33.95
C PHE A 411 8.53 17.45 34.88
N ASP A 412 7.47 16.69 35.19
CA ASP A 412 7.57 15.46 35.95
C ASP A 412 8.42 14.40 35.19
N LEU A 413 9.59 14.11 35.78
CA LEU A 413 10.53 13.10 35.32
C LEU A 413 10.40 11.78 36.09
N SER A 414 9.36 11.60 36.91
CA SER A 414 9.05 10.33 37.59
C SER A 414 8.34 9.34 36.64
N PRO A 415 8.51 8.01 36.82
CA PRO A 415 7.92 7.05 35.90
C PRO A 415 6.39 7.11 35.93
N GLU A 416 5.73 7.04 34.77
CA GLU A 416 4.27 7.11 34.76
C GLU A 416 3.63 5.86 35.38
N TYR A 417 2.84 6.07 36.43
CA TYR A 417 2.06 5.02 37.08
C TYR A 417 0.92 4.47 36.20
N SER A 418 0.41 5.29 35.27
CA SER A 418 -0.71 4.93 34.39
C SER A 418 -0.25 4.70 32.96
N HIS A 419 -0.50 3.50 32.44
CA HIS A 419 -0.26 3.16 31.03
C HIS A 419 -1.00 4.07 30.05
N TYR A 420 -2.17 4.60 30.43
CA TYR A 420 -2.91 5.56 29.62
C TYR A 420 -2.14 6.88 29.46
N VAL A 421 -1.63 7.41 30.58
CA VAL A 421 -0.85 8.65 30.62
C VAL A 421 0.47 8.47 29.85
N ALA A 422 1.20 7.39 30.11
CA ALA A 422 2.44 7.06 29.41
C ALA A 422 2.24 7.00 27.88
N ARG A 423 1.17 6.34 27.42
CA ARG A 423 0.86 6.23 25.99
C ARG A 423 0.52 7.57 25.36
N ASN A 424 -0.22 8.42 26.06
CA ASN A 424 -0.57 9.73 25.52
C ASN A 424 0.62 10.69 25.52
N LYS A 425 1.45 10.71 26.58
CA LYS A 425 2.73 11.44 26.60
C LYS A 425 3.68 10.96 25.50
N ALA A 426 3.78 9.65 25.27
CA ALA A 426 4.56 9.09 24.15
C ALA A 426 4.06 9.56 22.77
N SER A 427 2.74 9.74 22.62
CA SER A 427 2.16 10.32 21.39
C SER A 427 2.54 11.78 21.20
N VAL A 428 2.64 12.57 22.26
CA VAL A 428 3.10 13.97 22.19
C VAL A 428 4.59 14.01 21.88
N PHE A 429 5.40 13.20 22.58
CA PHE A 429 6.81 13.01 22.27
C PHE A 429 7.04 12.70 20.79
N PHE A 430 6.22 11.81 20.19
CA PHE A 430 6.32 11.48 18.77
C PHE A 430 6.28 12.70 17.85
N PHE A 431 5.35 13.64 18.09
CA PHE A 431 5.26 14.87 17.29
C PHE A 431 6.41 15.85 17.60
N VAL A 432 6.89 15.90 18.84
CA VAL A 432 8.06 16.72 19.20
C VAL A 432 9.31 16.27 18.46
N TRP A 433 9.69 14.99 18.53
CA TRP A 433 10.95 14.57 17.92
C TRP A 433 10.86 14.56 16.38
N THR A 434 9.69 14.20 15.80
CA THR A 434 9.52 14.22 14.34
C THR A 434 9.47 15.64 13.75
N TYR A 435 9.19 16.67 14.56
CA TYR A 435 9.40 18.06 14.17
C TYR A 435 10.88 18.33 13.88
N TYR A 436 11.77 17.99 14.80
CA TYR A 436 13.21 18.16 14.63
C TYR A 436 13.78 17.24 13.53
N GLU A 437 13.26 16.01 13.40
CA GLU A 437 13.54 15.10 12.26
C GLU A 437 13.26 15.81 10.93
N ARG A 438 12.13 16.53 10.84
CA ARG A 438 11.80 17.31 9.64
C ARG A 438 12.72 18.50 9.44
N VAL A 439 13.09 19.23 10.50
CA VAL A 439 14.02 20.36 10.40
C VAL A 439 15.35 19.90 9.77
N ILE A 440 15.84 18.73 10.18
CA ILE A 440 17.03 18.09 9.59
C ILE A 440 16.77 17.73 8.12
N ARG A 441 15.67 17.05 7.79
CA ARG A 441 15.35 16.73 6.39
C ARG A 441 15.21 17.96 5.50
N LYS A 442 14.64 19.06 6.00
CA LYS A 442 14.57 20.32 5.26
C LYS A 442 15.97 20.88 4.98
N ALA A 443 16.93 20.71 5.89
CA ALA A 443 18.31 21.07 5.63
C ALA A 443 18.96 20.13 4.59
N MET A 444 18.70 18.81 4.67
CA MET A 444 19.15 17.85 3.66
C MET A 444 18.60 18.19 2.27
N LEU A 445 17.30 18.51 2.15
CA LEU A 445 16.64 18.87 0.89
C LEU A 445 17.25 20.10 0.21
N LYS A 446 17.91 21.00 0.95
CA LYS A 446 18.65 22.12 0.33
C LYS A 446 19.83 21.66 -0.53
N CYS A 447 20.26 20.41 -0.38
CA CYS A 447 21.30 19.80 -1.21
C CYS A 447 20.71 19.17 -2.49
N PHE A 448 19.40 18.94 -2.57
CA PHE A 448 18.77 18.14 -3.62
C PHE A 448 17.62 18.90 -4.30
N PRO A 449 17.81 19.41 -5.52
CA PRO A 449 16.75 20.08 -6.28
C PRO A 449 15.52 19.19 -6.53
N ASP A 450 15.72 17.88 -6.66
CA ASP A 450 14.69 16.86 -6.91
C ASP A 450 14.33 16.05 -5.65
N GLY A 451 14.78 16.49 -4.48
CA GLY A 451 14.70 15.73 -3.24
C GLY A 451 13.27 15.47 -2.76
N ILE A 452 13.01 14.23 -2.34
CA ILE A 452 11.73 13.78 -1.78
C ILE A 452 11.95 13.32 -0.35
N GLU A 453 11.28 13.95 0.62
CA GLU A 453 11.33 13.48 2.01
C GLU A 453 10.45 12.23 2.23
N VAL A 454 10.98 11.27 2.99
CA VAL A 454 10.31 10.02 3.36
C VAL A 454 10.73 9.61 4.77
N HIS A 455 9.87 9.79 5.77
CA HIS A 455 10.17 9.46 7.17
C HIS A 455 11.52 10.05 7.63
N ASP A 456 12.50 9.24 7.99
CA ASP A 456 13.85 9.60 8.43
C ASP A 456 14.87 9.76 7.29
N ALA A 457 14.40 9.81 6.04
CA ALA A 457 15.26 9.87 4.86
C ALA A 457 14.86 10.95 3.85
N VAL A 458 15.80 11.27 2.95
CA VAL A 458 15.58 12.00 1.71
C VAL A 458 15.98 11.12 0.54
N TYR A 459 15.17 11.11 -0.51
CA TYR A 459 15.43 10.39 -1.75
C TYR A 459 15.75 11.39 -2.86
N SER A 460 16.79 11.14 -3.65
CA SER A 460 17.14 11.98 -4.81
C SER A 460 17.74 11.10 -5.91
N LYS A 461 17.59 11.50 -7.18
CA LYS A 461 18.32 10.89 -8.31
C LYS A 461 19.75 11.40 -8.41
N GLU A 462 20.06 12.51 -7.75
CA GLU A 462 21.41 13.07 -7.69
C GLU A 462 22.24 12.36 -6.61
N ARG A 463 23.50 12.08 -6.97
CA ARG A 463 24.46 11.50 -6.04
C ARG A 463 25.30 12.59 -5.40
N ILE A 464 25.21 12.71 -4.08
CA ILE A 464 25.97 13.68 -3.27
C ILE A 464 26.71 12.94 -2.17
N ASP A 465 27.94 13.38 -1.86
CA ASP A 465 28.71 12.86 -0.73
C ASP A 465 27.96 13.16 0.59
N THR A 466 27.76 12.12 1.41
CA THR A 466 27.04 12.23 2.68
C THR A 466 27.65 13.28 3.60
N LYS A 467 28.98 13.46 3.58
CA LYS A 467 29.66 14.47 4.41
C LYS A 467 29.22 15.90 4.11
N ILE A 468 28.94 16.22 2.85
CA ILE A 468 28.44 17.53 2.44
C ILE A 468 27.05 17.76 3.03
N ILE A 469 26.21 16.73 2.99
CA ILE A 469 24.85 16.78 3.53
C ILE A 469 24.88 16.92 5.05
N GLU A 470 25.71 16.12 5.74
CA GLU A 470 25.91 16.17 7.19
C GLU A 470 26.40 17.55 7.65
N GLN A 471 27.39 18.11 6.96
CA GLN A 471 27.87 19.47 7.21
C GLN A 471 26.75 20.49 7.02
N LYS A 472 25.97 20.38 5.94
CA LYS A 472 24.86 21.30 5.67
C LYS A 472 23.79 21.22 6.76
N VAL A 473 23.48 20.01 7.25
CA VAL A 473 22.56 19.81 8.37
C VAL A 473 23.09 20.50 9.63
N PHE A 474 24.35 20.30 9.97
CA PHE A 474 24.97 20.92 11.14
C PHE A 474 24.92 22.45 11.06
N GLU A 475 25.32 23.04 9.95
CA GLU A 475 25.30 24.49 9.73
C GLU A 475 23.89 25.09 9.85
N ASN A 476 22.86 24.38 9.40
CA ASN A 476 21.50 24.90 9.35
C ASN A 476 20.69 24.62 10.62
N THR A 477 21.07 23.61 11.40
CA THR A 477 20.21 23.08 12.46
C THR A 477 20.93 22.89 13.79
N GLY A 478 22.26 22.88 13.81
CA GLY A 478 23.09 22.55 14.97
C GLY A 478 23.14 21.06 15.30
N PHE A 479 22.41 20.20 14.59
CA PHE A 479 22.45 18.76 14.80
C PHE A 479 23.61 18.12 14.05
N ASN A 480 24.40 17.33 14.76
CA ASN A 480 25.39 16.44 14.20
C ASN A 480 24.74 15.08 13.91
N VAL A 481 24.55 14.76 12.63
CA VAL A 481 23.91 13.52 12.20
C VAL A 481 24.86 12.71 11.33
N GLN A 482 24.67 11.39 11.34
CA GLN A 482 25.30 10.49 10.38
C GLN A 482 24.28 10.07 9.33
N ILE A 483 24.65 10.17 8.05
CA ILE A 483 23.80 9.84 6.92
C ILE A 483 24.36 8.60 6.24
N SER A 484 23.51 7.58 6.08
CA SER A 484 23.83 6.38 5.30
C SER A 484 23.16 6.43 3.93
N THR A 485 23.84 5.87 2.94
CA THR A 485 23.30 5.69 1.59
C THR A 485 23.12 4.22 1.26
N ASP A 486 21.99 3.91 0.62
CA ASP A 486 21.66 2.58 0.08
C ASP A 486 21.36 2.68 -1.42
#